data_AF-A0A7G8VGK6-F1
#
_entry.id   AF-A0A7G8VGK6-F1
#
_cell.length_a   1.000
_cell.length_b   1.000
_cell.length_c   1.000
_cell.angle_alpha   90.00
_cell.angle_beta   90.00
_cell.angle_gamma   90.00
#
_symmetry.space_group_name_H-M   'P 1'
#
loop_
_entity.id
_entity.type
_entity.pdbx_description
1 polymer ?
#
loop_
_entity_poly.entity_id
_entity_poly.type
_entity_poly.pdbx_seq_one_letter_code
_entity_poly.pdbx_strand_id
1 'polypeptide(L)' 'MTTQEKRRDAMAQALANTRLAGHEPTPRFLADVAAVVAGKMTYDQAIRASAARATRNGSGLPGPFKDIEN' A
#
# COMPACT_ATOMS: atom_id res chain seq x y z
N MET A 1 -19.76 8.28 -12.77
CA MET A 1 -18.59 7.71 -12.09
C MET A 1 -18.49 8.29 -10.68
N THR A 2 -18.75 7.47 -9.66
CA THR A 2 -18.76 7.82 -8.24
C THR A 2 -17.33 7.92 -7.67
N THR A 3 -17.19 8.56 -6.51
CA THR A 3 -15.90 8.61 -5.79
C THR A 3 -15.36 7.22 -5.44
N GLN A 4 -16.25 6.27 -5.13
CA GLN A 4 -15.88 4.88 -4.86
C GLN A 4 -15.37 4.18 -6.12
N GLU A 5 -16.03 4.36 -7.27
CA GLU A 5 -15.58 3.81 -8.55
C GLU A 5 -14.19 4.33 -8.93
N LYS A 6 -13.96 5.65 -8.81
CA LYS A 6 -12.64 6.26 -9.03
C LYS A 6 -11.55 5.63 -8.15
N ARG A 7 -11.84 5.39 -6.86
CA ARG A 7 -10.89 4.73 -5.94
C ARG A 7 -10.66 3.28 -6.32
N ARG A 8 -11.70 2.56 -6.72
CA ARG A 8 -11.60 1.15 -7.15
C ARG A 8 -10.68 1.02 -8.36
N ASP A 9 -10.89 1.86 -9.38
CA ASP A 9 -10.10 1.80 -10.61
C ASP A 9 -8.63 2.16 -10.37
N ALA A 10 -8.38 3.22 -9.59
CA ALA A 10 -7.02 3.61 -9.21
C ALA A 10 -6.29 2.50 -8.44
N MET A 11 -6.96 1.84 -7.49
CA MET A 11 -6.37 0.75 -6.72
C MET A 11 -6.19 -0.52 -7.55
N ALA A 12 -7.11 -0.82 -8.47
CA ALA A 12 -6.95 -1.93 -9.40
C ALA A 12 -5.72 -1.75 -10.30
N GLN A 13 -5.52 -0.55 -10.85
CA GLN A 13 -4.34 -0.22 -11.64
C GLN A 13 -3.05 -0.33 -10.81
N ALA A 14 -3.04 0.22 -9.59
CA ALA A 14 -1.87 0.16 -8.72
C ALA A 14 -1.49 -1.29 -8.40
N LEU A 15 -2.47 -2.14 -8.04
CA LEU A 15 -2.23 -3.57 -7.76
C LEU A 15 -1.76 -4.34 -8.99
N ALA A 16 -2.28 -4.02 -10.18
CA ALA A 16 -1.80 -4.60 -11.43
C ALA A 16 -0.32 -4.25 -11.66
N ASN A 17 0.05 -2.98 -11.50
CA ASN A 17 1.44 -2.53 -11.62
C ASN A 17 2.36 -3.22 -10.60
N THR A 18 1.91 -3.39 -9.36
CA THR A 18 2.67 -4.11 -8.32
C THR A 18 2.95 -5.56 -8.72
N ARG A 19 1.95 -6.26 -9.26
CA ARG A 19 2.13 -7.64 -9.72
C ARG A 19 3.01 -7.74 -10.96
N LEU A 20 2.89 -6.81 -11.90
CA LEU A 20 3.76 -6.74 -13.07
C LEU A 20 5.24 -6.51 -12.69
N ALA A 21 5.49 -5.81 -11.59
CA ALA A 21 6.83 -5.65 -11.02
C ALA A 21 7.34 -6.90 -10.27
N GLY A 22 6.57 -7.99 -10.25
CA GLY A 22 6.94 -9.25 -9.57
C GLY A 22 6.68 -9.26 -8.07
N HIS A 23 5.94 -8.29 -7.54
CA HIS A 23 5.59 -8.24 -6.12
C HIS A 23 4.18 -8.77 -5.89
N GLU A 24 4.03 -9.68 -4.92
CA GLU A 24 2.72 -10.14 -4.46
C GLU A 24 2.30 -9.39 -3.18
N PRO A 25 1.23 -8.58 -3.23
CA PRO A 25 0.77 -7.85 -2.05
C PRO A 25 0.23 -8.80 -0.99
N THR A 26 0.56 -8.56 0.28
CA THR A 26 0.07 -9.40 1.38
C THR A 26 -1.46 -9.31 1.54
N PRO A 27 -2.14 -10.38 2.02
CA PRO A 27 -3.58 -10.36 2.25
C PRO A 27 -4.04 -9.21 3.17
N ARG A 28 -3.20 -8.82 4.13
CA ARG A 28 -3.51 -7.73 5.07
C ARG A 28 -3.43 -6.36 4.41
N PHE A 29 -2.50 -6.16 3.48
CA PHE A 29 -2.45 -4.96 2.66
C PHE A 29 -3.67 -4.86 1.73
N LEU A 30 -4.09 -5.98 1.13
CA LEU A 30 -5.31 -6.02 0.30
C LEU A 30 -6.57 -5.63 1.08
N ALA A 31 -6.66 -6.00 2.36
CA ALA A 31 -7.76 -5.60 3.24
C ALA A 31 -7.78 -4.07 3.48
N ASP A 32 -6.61 -3.46 3.71
CA ASP A 32 -6.51 -2.01 3.88
C ASP A 32 -6.90 -1.27 2.58
N VAL A 33 -6.47 -1.78 1.42
CA VAL A 33 -6.88 -1.24 0.10
C VAL A 33 -8.39 -1.31 -0.08
N ALA A 34 -9.02 -2.43 0.26
CA ALA A 34 -10.48 -2.58 0.19
C ALA A 34 -11.20 -1.59 1.12
N ALA A 35 -10.66 -1.33 2.31
CA ALA A 35 -11.20 -0.34 3.25
C ALA A 35 -11.10 1.09 2.70
N VAL A 36 -10.01 1.44 2.00
CA VAL A 36 -9.84 2.72 1.31
C VAL A 36 -10.84 2.89 0.18
N VAL A 37 -11.03 1.87 -0.67
CA VAL A 37 -12.03 1.87 -1.74
C VAL A 37 -13.43 2.05 -1.16
N ALA A 38 -13.77 1.32 -0.10
CA ALA A 38 -15.05 1.43 0.58
C ALA A 38 -15.26 2.78 1.32
N GLY A 39 -14.22 3.61 1.46
CA GLY A 39 -14.27 4.85 2.22
C GLY A 39 -14.32 4.65 3.74
N LYS A 40 -14.02 3.45 4.22
CA LYS A 40 -13.95 3.10 5.65
C LYS A 40 -12.60 3.46 6.28
N MET A 41 -11.61 3.74 5.44
CA MET A 41 -10.25 4.10 5.83
C MET A 41 -9.73 5.17 4.86
N THR A 42 -8.93 6.12 5.33
CA THR A 42 -8.20 7.04 4.46
C THR A 42 -6.88 6.42 4.00
N TYR A 43 -6.33 6.92 2.90
CA TYR A 43 -5.03 6.48 2.41
C TYR A 43 -3.92 6.64 3.48
N ASP A 44 -3.87 7.78 4.17
CA ASP A 44 -2.88 8.06 5.23
C ASP A 44 -3.01 7.10 6.42
N GLN A 45 -4.23 6.66 6.73
CA GLN A 45 -4.43 5.63 7.76
C GLN A 45 -3.85 4.29 7.28
N ALA A 46 -4.06 3.90 6.02
CA ALA A 46 -3.53 2.66 5.45
C ALA A 46 -1.99 2.65 5.43
N ILE A 47 -1.37 3.79 5.11
CA ILE A 47 0.10 3.96 5.15
C ILE A 47 0.62 3.83 6.57
N ARG A 48 0.01 4.54 7.54
CA ARG A 48 0.41 4.44 8.96
C ARG A 48 0.27 3.03 9.50
N ALA A 49 -0.82 2.33 9.19
CA ALA A 49 -1.03 0.95 9.57
C ALA A 49 0.02 0.02 8.94
N SER A 50 0.39 0.25 7.68
CA SER A 50 1.45 -0.50 7.00
C SER A 50 2.82 -0.27 7.61
N ALA A 51 3.18 0.99 7.85
CA ALA A 51 4.45 1.36 8.48
C ALA A 51 4.58 0.77 9.89
N ALA A 52 3.54 0.86 10.71
CA ALA A 52 3.53 0.29 12.06
C ALA A 52 3.71 -1.24 12.07
N ARG A 53 3.28 -1.94 11.00
CA ARG A 53 3.50 -3.38 10.84
C ARG A 53 4.94 -3.69 10.43
N ALA A 54 5.50 -2.90 9.53
CA ALA A 54 6.88 -3.06 9.07
C ALA A 54 7.87 -2.89 10.24
N THR A 55 7.64 -1.89 11.10
CA THR A 55 8.48 -1.65 12.30
C THR A 55 8.34 -2.73 13.35
N ARG A 56 7.14 -3.29 13.54
CA ARG A 56 6.90 -4.36 14.52
C ARG A 56 7.52 -5.70 14.14
N ASN A 57 7.68 -5.97 12.85
CA ASN A 57 8.18 -7.26 12.35
C ASN A 57 9.71 -7.32 12.20
N GLY A 58 10.45 -6.30 12.67
CA GLY A 58 11.92 -6.30 12.66
C GLY A 58 12.57 -6.28 11.26
N SER A 59 11.78 -6.25 10.19
CA SER A 59 12.27 -5.96 8.85
C SER A 59 12.55 -4.46 8.79
N GLY A 60 13.81 -4.09 9.02
CA GLY A 60 14.29 -2.75 8.74
C GLY A 60 13.88 -2.37 7.32
N LEU A 61 12.94 -1.44 7.18
CA LEU A 61 12.89 -0.62 5.99
C LEU A 61 14.26 0.06 5.92
N PRO A 62 14.99 0.01 4.79
CA PRO A 62 16.10 0.93 4.63
C PRO A 62 15.52 2.32 4.86
N GLY A 63 16.14 3.08 5.77
CA GLY A 63 15.78 4.48 5.99
C GLY A 63 15.78 5.24 4.65
N PRO A 64 15.13 6.40 4.58
CA PRO A 64 15.07 7.15 3.34
C PRO A 64 16.51 7.50 2.93
N PHE A 65 16.94 7.03 1.75
CA PHE A 65 18.17 7.46 1.09
C PHE A 65 19.49 7.29 1.87
N LYS A 66 19.84 6.06 2.24
CA LYS A 66 21.26 5.71 2.41
C LYS A 66 21.59 4.61 1.40
N ASP A 67 22.71 4.78 0.70
CA ASP A 67 23.26 3.91 -0.36
C ASP A 67 23.10 4.42 -1.81
N ILE A 68 23.19 5.74 -2.03
CA ILE A 68 23.85 6.24 -3.26
C ILE A 68 25.22 6.75 -2.82
N GLU A 69 26.15 5.82 -2.62
CA GLU A 69 27.58 6.10 -2.75
C GLU A 69 28.01 5.62 -4.13
N ASN A 70 28.46 6.56 -4.95
CA ASN A 70 29.44 6.32 -6.00
C ASN A 70 30.49 7.42 -5.92
#